data_AF-A0A2D9XJA4-F1
#
_entry.id   AF-A0A2D9XJA4-F1
#
_cell.length_a   1.000
_cell.length_b   1.000
_cell.length_c   1.000
_cell.angle_alpha   90.00
_cell.angle_beta   90.00
_cell.angle_gamma   90.00
#
_symmetry.space_group_name_H-M   'P 1'
#
loop_
_entity.id
_entity.type
_entity.pdbx_description
1 polymer ?
#
loop_
_entity_poly.entity_id
_entity_poly.type
_entity_poly.pdbx_seq_one_letter_code
_entity_poly.pdbx_strand_id
1 'polypeptide(L)'
;MSKKNTPNSKILVAMKTELFFKRLMSLLIILCCTFGFAQDFDYTITDANMTVQVGADVCSSVMEPGDLLGAFFTNASGDLQNAGYLAFEGDQLAVAVWASESGLNNGFEAGDEIQWMMYDASEESTVALDSEMNSSPPFSATFQANGFGQVLSLSVAVEAECADDDTAMAAFGGCAAAVAALGCDFEFMGAPVSDSCPVSCDTCPSDCADDDDAMAAFGGCAAAVIALGCDFEFMGAPIGDSCPVSCDSCGGDSGPVLGCTDESADNYDSSATEDDGSCIISGCVCDLAINYNASATIDDGSCIVMSGGCGDATALNYSGDACASANFIANDCQFEAPEPGPMEYTITDANMTVQVSANVVFMNGDTPAPLGSLLGAYYTNDAGELVNAGYEVLDGDDQYAIAVWASESGLDNGFAAGEEITWVLQIGNDLFVADAVEMNSTPPFSSTFIANGFGQILNAEFSGEFTADTPGCTDDTACNYNASATSDDGSCTYAASGLDCNGDCLADADGDGICDGDEISGCQDDTACNYDSSATDDDGSCTYAAENFDCDGNCTADVDCNGVCGGDAVADNCGTCDNDASNDCVQDCAGEWGGDAVADNCGTCDNDASNDCVQD
;
A
#
# COMPACT_ATOMS: atom_id res chain seq x y z
N MET A 1 61.53 56.95 -4.50
CA MET A 1 60.34 57.48 -3.77
C MET A 1 59.37 56.33 -3.55
N SER A 2 58.42 56.45 -2.60
CA SER A 2 57.32 55.51 -2.23
C SER A 2 57.63 54.00 -2.33
N LYS A 3 57.99 53.32 -1.23
CA LYS A 3 57.09 52.76 -0.20
C LYS A 3 56.02 51.79 -0.73
N LYS A 4 56.26 50.51 -0.41
CA LYS A 4 55.36 49.36 -0.19
C LYS A 4 53.84 49.60 -0.30
N ASN A 5 53.16 48.67 -1.00
CA ASN A 5 51.83 48.17 -0.65
C ASN A 5 51.91 46.64 -0.44
N THR A 6 51.16 46.13 0.53
CA THR A 6 50.99 44.69 0.83
C THR A 6 49.54 44.31 0.47
N PRO A 7 49.27 43.11 -0.08
CA PRO A 7 47.90 42.64 -0.24
C PRO A 7 47.27 42.20 1.11
N ASN A 8 45.96 41.92 1.06
CA ASN A 8 45.16 41.22 2.07
C ASN A 8 44.99 41.87 3.45
N SER A 9 44.09 42.86 3.52
CA SER A 9 43.36 43.24 4.75
C SER A 9 41.83 43.16 4.63
N LYS A 10 41.29 42.80 3.46
CA LYS A 10 39.82 42.86 3.19
C LYS A 10 39.01 41.68 3.74
N ILE A 11 39.60 40.51 3.94
CA ILE A 11 38.87 39.30 4.37
C ILE A 11 38.40 39.40 5.83
N LEU A 12 39.23 39.96 6.72
CA LEU A 12 38.94 40.06 8.15
C LEU A 12 37.90 41.14 8.54
N VAL A 13 37.40 41.90 7.56
CA VAL A 13 36.33 42.88 7.79
C VAL A 13 34.96 42.28 7.46
N ALA A 14 34.85 41.50 6.37
CA ALA A 14 33.59 40.89 5.94
C ALA A 14 32.95 40.02 7.04
N MET A 15 33.72 39.08 7.59
CA MET A 15 33.25 38.16 8.65
C MET A 15 32.84 38.89 9.95
N LYS A 16 33.33 40.12 10.17
CA LYS A 16 32.91 40.94 11.32
C LYS A 16 31.68 41.80 11.02
N THR A 17 31.40 42.10 9.76
CA THR A 17 30.15 42.77 9.36
C THR A 17 28.98 41.80 9.41
N GLU A 18 29.11 40.57 8.88
CA GLU A 18 28.03 39.57 8.90
C GLU A 18 27.61 39.18 10.33
N LEU A 19 28.56 38.97 11.24
CA LEU A 19 28.23 38.64 12.64
C LEU A 19 27.55 39.80 13.39
N PHE A 20 27.80 41.05 12.96
CA PHE A 20 27.10 42.23 13.47
C PHE A 20 25.74 42.40 12.79
N PHE A 21 25.61 42.04 11.51
CA PHE A 21 24.36 42.15 10.76
C PHE A 21 23.35 41.06 11.16
N LYS A 22 23.79 39.82 11.41
CA LYS A 22 22.92 38.79 12.04
C LYS A 22 22.42 39.26 13.40
N ARG A 23 23.31 39.75 14.28
CA ARG A 23 22.90 40.31 15.59
C ARG A 23 22.00 41.55 15.46
N LEU A 24 22.14 42.34 14.39
CA LEU A 24 21.28 43.51 14.16
C LEU A 24 19.92 43.13 13.54
N MET A 25 19.83 42.05 12.75
CA MET A 25 18.55 41.49 12.31
C MET A 25 17.79 40.87 13.48
N SER A 26 18.45 40.11 14.36
CA SER A 26 17.84 39.68 15.63
C SER A 26 17.34 40.89 16.42
N LEU A 27 18.14 41.95 16.56
CA LEU A 27 17.74 43.18 17.27
C LEU A 27 16.66 44.02 16.56
N LEU A 28 16.32 43.72 15.30
CA LEU A 28 15.28 44.43 14.55
C LEU A 28 13.96 43.65 14.52
N ILE A 29 14.03 42.31 14.55
CA ILE A 29 12.88 41.43 14.82
C ILE A 29 12.37 41.66 16.26
N ILE A 30 13.29 41.78 17.23
CA ILE A 30 13.02 42.16 18.63
C ILE A 30 12.31 43.53 18.78
N LEU A 31 12.23 44.36 17.72
CA LEU A 31 11.54 45.65 17.74
C LEU A 31 10.09 45.61 17.20
N CYS A 32 9.53 44.43 16.91
CA CYS A 32 8.10 44.25 16.58
C CYS A 32 7.29 43.55 17.69
N CYS A 33 7.93 42.85 18.61
CA CYS A 33 7.28 42.03 19.64
C CYS A 33 6.81 42.87 20.86
N THR A 34 5.91 43.83 20.64
CA THR A 34 5.17 44.51 21.72
C THR A 34 3.68 44.61 21.42
N PHE A 35 3.09 43.47 21.04
CA PHE A 35 1.70 43.18 21.34
C PHE A 35 1.68 41.87 22.12
N GLY A 36 1.18 41.93 23.36
CA GLY A 36 0.66 40.74 24.03
C GLY A 36 -0.67 40.39 23.38
N PHE A 37 -0.61 39.80 22.18
CA PHE A 37 -1.64 38.84 21.81
C PHE A 37 -1.29 37.58 22.60
N ALA A 38 -2.24 37.07 23.39
CA ALA A 38 -2.23 35.63 23.63
C ALA A 38 -2.18 34.98 22.25
N GLN A 39 -1.14 34.17 21.99
CA GLN A 39 -0.99 33.53 20.69
C GLN A 39 -2.20 32.65 20.50
N ASP A 40 -3.01 32.95 19.48
CA ASP A 40 -4.29 32.27 19.34
C ASP A 40 -4.04 30.78 19.08
N PHE A 41 -4.65 29.92 19.89
CA PHE A 41 -4.56 28.48 19.73
C PHE A 41 -5.57 27.96 18.69
N ASP A 42 -6.43 28.84 18.16
CA ASP A 42 -7.15 28.60 16.90
C ASP A 42 -6.14 28.33 15.76
N TYR A 43 -6.25 27.15 15.16
CA TYR A 43 -5.54 26.76 13.94
C TYR A 43 -6.54 26.40 12.82
N THR A 44 -6.07 26.38 11.58
CA THR A 44 -6.87 25.87 10.45
C THR A 44 -6.55 24.40 10.23
N ILE A 45 -7.60 23.58 10.14
CA ILE A 45 -7.53 22.19 9.68
C ILE A 45 -7.35 22.19 8.15
N THR A 46 -6.47 21.32 7.62
CA THR A 46 -6.04 21.35 6.21
C THR A 46 -5.89 19.95 5.60
N ASP A 47 -5.57 19.86 4.31
CA ASP A 47 -5.56 18.64 3.49
C ASP A 47 -4.46 17.60 3.83
N ALA A 48 -3.59 17.89 4.79
CA ALA A 48 -2.68 16.91 5.40
C ALA A 48 -2.20 17.37 6.79
N ASN A 49 -1.77 16.41 7.62
CA ASN A 49 -1.13 16.69 8.90
C ASN A 49 0.19 15.89 9.05
N MET A 50 0.87 16.05 10.17
CA MET A 50 2.01 15.25 10.63
C MET A 50 1.82 14.97 12.11
N THR A 51 1.77 13.70 12.53
CA THR A 51 1.66 13.38 13.97
C THR A 51 3.04 13.38 14.62
N VAL A 52 3.21 14.15 15.70
CA VAL A 52 4.46 14.22 16.47
C VAL A 52 4.26 13.68 17.87
N GLN A 53 4.96 12.59 18.20
CA GLN A 53 5.01 11.99 19.52
C GLN A 53 5.87 12.82 20.48
N VAL A 54 5.41 13.05 21.72
CA VAL A 54 6.17 13.72 22.78
C VAL A 54 6.09 12.87 24.05
N GLY A 55 7.23 12.30 24.47
CA GLY A 55 7.29 11.36 25.60
C GLY A 55 6.83 11.97 26.92
N ALA A 56 6.17 11.18 27.79
CA ALA A 56 5.74 11.63 29.12
C ALA A 56 6.90 12.24 29.93
N ASP A 57 8.06 11.57 29.94
CA ASP A 57 9.30 12.05 30.58
C ASP A 57 9.83 13.38 29.99
N VAL A 58 9.46 13.71 28.74
CA VAL A 58 9.82 14.97 28.06
C VAL A 58 8.85 16.07 28.48
N CYS A 59 7.54 15.84 28.36
CA CYS A 59 6.51 16.80 28.81
C CYS A 59 6.67 17.14 30.30
N SER A 60 6.76 16.15 31.18
CA SER A 60 6.92 16.37 32.63
C SER A 60 8.26 16.97 33.06
N SER A 61 9.17 17.25 32.12
CA SER A 61 10.39 18.01 32.37
C SER A 61 10.21 19.53 32.20
N VAL A 62 9.08 19.97 31.64
CA VAL A 62 8.80 21.38 31.29
C VAL A 62 7.37 21.82 31.62
N MET A 63 6.39 20.91 31.63
CA MET A 63 4.94 21.17 31.72
C MET A 63 4.33 20.52 32.98
N GLU A 64 3.25 21.11 33.53
CA GLU A 64 2.36 20.48 34.52
C GLU A 64 1.02 20.04 33.89
N PRO A 65 0.28 19.06 34.47
CA PRO A 65 -0.98 18.61 33.90
C PRO A 65 -2.05 19.71 33.89
N GLY A 66 -2.52 20.05 32.69
CA GLY A 66 -3.40 21.19 32.38
C GLY A 66 -2.85 22.11 31.29
N ASP A 67 -1.52 22.14 31.10
CA ASP A 67 -0.85 22.99 30.10
C ASP A 67 -1.10 22.53 28.66
N LEU A 68 -1.06 23.45 27.69
CA LEU A 68 -1.17 23.11 26.26
C LEU A 68 0.20 23.08 25.59
N LEU A 69 0.47 22.10 24.74
CA LEU A 69 1.62 22.07 23.83
C LEU A 69 1.15 22.32 22.39
N GLY A 70 1.59 23.43 21.79
CA GLY A 70 1.24 23.81 20.41
C GLY A 70 2.45 23.83 19.47
N ALA A 71 2.20 23.44 18.21
CA ALA A 71 3.12 23.54 17.09
C ALA A 71 2.81 24.79 16.26
N PHE A 72 3.83 25.59 15.94
CA PHE A 72 3.70 26.88 15.29
C PHE A 72 4.64 27.00 14.08
N PHE A 73 4.12 27.57 12.99
CA PHE A 73 4.88 27.92 11.79
C PHE A 73 5.00 29.44 11.66
N THR A 74 5.92 29.91 10.81
CA THR A 74 6.06 31.34 10.50
C THR A 74 5.50 31.61 9.11
N ASN A 75 4.44 32.42 9.03
CA ASN A 75 3.76 32.73 7.77
C ASN A 75 4.58 33.70 6.88
N ALA A 76 4.11 33.94 5.65
CA ALA A 76 4.75 34.80 4.66
C ALA A 76 4.86 36.30 5.05
N SER A 77 4.17 36.75 6.09
CA SER A 77 4.33 38.09 6.68
C SER A 77 5.47 38.15 7.70
N GLY A 78 5.87 37.00 8.27
CA GLY A 78 6.83 36.88 9.37
C GLY A 78 6.18 36.67 10.74
N ASP A 79 4.86 36.46 10.80
CA ASP A 79 4.12 36.24 12.04
C ASP A 79 4.05 34.75 12.37
N LEU A 80 4.07 34.40 13.66
CA LEU A 80 3.85 33.03 14.13
C LEU A 80 2.35 32.69 14.13
N GLN A 81 2.01 31.48 13.72
CA GLN A 81 0.63 30.98 13.64
C GLN A 81 0.55 29.54 14.14
N ASN A 82 -0.50 29.21 14.90
CA ASN A 82 -0.75 27.86 15.41
C ASN A 82 -1.14 26.94 14.23
N ALA A 83 -0.61 25.72 14.24
CA ALA A 83 -0.96 24.66 13.30
C ALA A 83 -1.11 23.32 14.04
N GLY A 84 -1.78 23.32 15.19
CA GLY A 84 -2.11 22.15 15.99
C GLY A 84 -1.61 22.23 17.44
N TYR A 85 -2.41 21.75 18.39
CA TYR A 85 -2.03 21.66 19.80
C TYR A 85 -2.71 20.48 20.51
N LEU A 86 -2.21 20.12 21.69
CA LEU A 86 -2.84 19.16 22.61
C LEU A 86 -2.60 19.55 24.07
N ALA A 87 -3.56 19.25 24.96
CA ALA A 87 -3.41 19.42 26.40
C ALA A 87 -2.58 18.29 27.02
N PHE A 88 -1.74 18.61 28.01
CA PHE A 88 -0.96 17.65 28.77
C PHE A 88 -1.74 17.15 29.99
N GLU A 89 -2.09 15.86 30.00
CA GLU A 89 -2.82 15.20 31.10
C GLU A 89 -1.89 14.38 32.02
N GLY A 90 -0.56 14.57 31.92
CA GLY A 90 0.44 13.85 32.72
C GLY A 90 0.99 12.56 32.09
N ASP A 91 0.63 12.24 30.85
CA ASP A 91 1.15 11.10 30.07
C ASP A 91 1.61 11.54 28.67
N GLN A 92 2.18 10.63 27.87
CA GLN A 92 2.74 10.90 26.54
C GLN A 92 1.70 11.56 25.61
N LEU A 93 2.15 12.55 24.82
CA LEU A 93 1.33 13.23 23.82
C LEU A 93 1.60 12.75 22.40
N ALA A 94 0.62 12.96 21.53
CA ALA A 94 0.75 12.88 20.08
C ALA A 94 0.04 14.11 19.48
N VAL A 95 0.81 15.12 19.08
CA VAL A 95 0.27 16.38 18.53
C VAL A 95 0.19 16.25 17.01
N ALA A 96 -1.01 16.37 16.45
CA ALA A 96 -1.16 16.53 15.00
C ALA A 96 -0.80 17.95 14.58
N VAL A 97 0.04 18.08 13.57
CA VAL A 97 0.60 19.34 13.07
C VAL A 97 0.15 19.54 11.62
N TRP A 98 -0.42 20.69 11.25
CA TRP A 98 -1.14 20.86 9.97
C TRP A 98 -0.29 21.40 8.82
N ALA A 99 -0.49 20.86 7.62
CA ALA A 99 0.17 21.28 6.38
C ALA A 99 -0.43 22.58 5.83
N SER A 100 0.27 23.24 4.91
CA SER A 100 -0.29 24.34 4.12
C SER A 100 -0.97 23.80 2.85
N GLU A 101 -2.23 24.18 2.62
CA GLU A 101 -2.96 23.82 1.40
C GLU A 101 -2.27 24.39 0.15
N SER A 102 -2.45 23.71 -0.98
CA SER A 102 -1.77 24.02 -2.25
C SER A 102 -1.99 25.45 -2.77
N GLY A 103 -1.04 26.34 -2.49
CA GLY A 103 -1.07 27.75 -2.90
C GLY A 103 -1.67 28.72 -1.88
N LEU A 104 -2.05 28.23 -0.70
CA LEU A 104 -2.28 29.01 0.51
C LEU A 104 -1.02 28.98 1.39
N ASN A 105 -1.04 29.71 2.50
CA ASN A 105 0.07 29.79 3.46
C ASN A 105 -0.50 29.77 4.88
N ASN A 106 -1.17 28.65 5.20
CA ASN A 106 -2.02 28.45 6.37
C ASN A 106 -1.59 27.26 7.26
N GLY A 107 -0.48 26.59 6.92
CA GLY A 107 0.18 25.59 7.74
C GLY A 107 1.65 25.42 7.33
N PHE A 108 2.24 24.27 7.65
CA PHE A 108 3.63 23.96 7.32
C PHE A 108 3.85 23.50 5.87
N GLU A 109 4.97 23.89 5.24
CA GLU A 109 5.46 23.30 3.99
C GLU A 109 6.45 22.15 4.25
N ALA A 110 6.57 21.22 3.31
CA ALA A 110 7.41 20.03 3.48
C ALA A 110 8.91 20.39 3.58
N GLY A 111 9.50 20.12 4.76
CA GLY A 111 10.87 20.48 5.10
C GLY A 111 11.01 21.63 6.10
N ASP A 112 9.91 22.23 6.57
CA ASP A 112 9.94 23.31 7.57
C ASP A 112 10.34 22.82 8.98
N GLU A 113 10.86 23.74 9.80
CA GLU A 113 11.27 23.52 11.18
C GLU A 113 10.11 23.85 12.14
N ILE A 114 9.66 22.85 12.90
CA ILE A 114 8.51 22.98 13.82
C ILE A 114 8.94 23.76 15.07
N GLN A 115 8.33 24.93 15.29
CA GLN A 115 8.54 25.73 16.50
C GLN A 115 7.49 25.34 17.54
N TRP A 116 7.92 25.05 18.77
CA TRP A 116 7.03 24.62 19.84
C TRP A 116 6.76 25.76 20.81
N MET A 117 5.51 25.92 21.25
CA MET A 117 5.16 26.83 22.36
C MET A 117 4.22 26.12 23.34
N MET A 118 4.37 26.47 24.61
CA MET A 118 3.59 25.99 25.74
C MET A 118 2.62 27.10 26.17
N TYR A 119 1.37 26.75 26.49
CA TYR A 119 0.50 27.60 27.30
C TYR A 119 0.49 27.05 28.72
N ASP A 120 1.03 27.81 29.66
CA ASP A 120 0.98 27.50 31.09
C ASP A 120 -0.42 27.84 31.61
N ALA A 121 -1.21 26.83 31.97
CA ALA A 121 -2.59 27.02 32.42
C ALA A 121 -2.67 27.53 33.88
N SER A 122 -1.54 27.61 34.59
CA SER A 122 -1.43 28.10 35.97
C SER A 122 -0.93 29.54 36.06
N GLU A 123 -0.10 29.98 35.11
CA GLU A 123 0.38 31.36 34.94
C GLU A 123 -0.37 32.13 33.83
N GLU A 124 -1.34 31.49 33.14
CA GLU A 124 -2.16 32.01 32.02
C GLU A 124 -1.34 32.56 30.82
N SER A 125 -0.09 32.13 30.65
CA SER A 125 0.90 32.74 29.73
C SER A 125 1.44 31.79 28.66
N THR A 126 1.92 32.34 27.53
CA THR A 126 2.51 31.54 26.43
C THR A 126 4.03 31.63 26.40
N VAL A 127 4.71 30.48 26.38
CA VAL A 127 6.16 30.35 26.49
C VAL A 127 6.73 29.53 25.34
N ALA A 128 7.70 30.09 24.61
CA ALA A 128 8.37 29.37 23.51
C ALA A 128 9.32 28.28 24.04
N LEU A 129 9.42 27.15 23.33
CA LEU A 129 10.27 26.02 23.68
C LEU A 129 11.34 25.76 22.62
N ASP A 130 12.61 25.69 23.06
CA ASP A 130 13.66 25.01 22.31
C ASP A 130 13.37 23.49 22.31
N SER A 131 13.57 22.80 21.17
CA SER A 131 13.31 21.35 21.05
C SER A 131 14.45 20.60 20.35
N GLU A 132 14.55 19.28 20.59
CA GLU A 132 15.39 18.37 19.81
C GLU A 132 14.50 17.27 19.20
N MET A 133 14.46 17.17 17.87
CA MET A 133 13.61 16.23 17.14
C MET A 133 14.37 14.99 16.65
N ASN A 134 13.72 13.83 16.65
CA ASN A 134 14.26 12.59 16.08
C ASN A 134 14.27 12.65 14.54
N SER A 135 15.38 12.23 13.93
CA SER A 135 15.62 12.21 12.48
C SER A 135 15.93 10.80 11.94
N SER A 136 15.63 9.77 12.72
CA SER A 136 15.81 8.36 12.34
C SER A 136 14.47 7.82 11.81
N PRO A 137 14.38 7.26 10.60
CA PRO A 137 13.14 6.65 10.10
C PRO A 137 12.50 5.67 11.11
N PRO A 138 11.17 5.65 11.25
CA PRO A 138 10.17 6.42 10.49
C PRO A 138 10.03 7.91 10.90
N PHE A 139 10.79 8.39 11.89
CA PHE A 139 10.66 9.75 12.42
C PHE A 139 11.38 10.82 11.57
N SER A 140 10.67 11.90 11.27
CA SER A 140 11.21 13.11 10.66
C SER A 140 11.44 14.22 11.69
N ALA A 141 12.56 14.96 11.54
CA ALA A 141 12.89 16.13 12.36
C ALA A 141 12.39 17.47 11.79
N THR A 142 11.88 17.46 10.57
CA THR A 142 11.22 18.58 9.89
C THR A 142 9.81 18.18 9.49
N PHE A 143 8.93 19.12 9.18
CA PHE A 143 7.58 18.82 8.72
C PHE A 143 7.59 17.94 7.46
N GLN A 144 6.76 16.89 7.47
CA GLN A 144 6.43 16.07 6.30
C GLN A 144 4.93 15.76 6.34
N ALA A 145 4.22 16.07 5.25
CA ALA A 145 2.80 15.74 5.12
C ALA A 145 2.59 14.22 5.21
N ASN A 146 1.65 13.80 6.06
CA ASN A 146 1.36 12.43 6.48
C ASN A 146 2.55 11.69 7.11
N GLY A 147 3.57 12.43 7.54
CA GLY A 147 4.75 11.90 8.21
C GLY A 147 4.56 11.70 9.70
N PHE A 148 5.49 10.97 10.31
CA PHE A 148 5.56 10.77 11.75
C PHE A 148 6.80 11.48 12.34
N GLY A 149 6.67 12.04 13.53
CA GLY A 149 7.75 12.76 14.22
C GLY A 149 7.84 12.38 15.70
N GLN A 150 8.96 12.71 16.33
CA GLN A 150 9.16 12.50 17.75
C GLN A 150 10.07 13.56 18.35
N VAL A 151 9.63 14.17 19.45
CA VAL A 151 10.43 15.09 20.26
C VAL A 151 11.25 14.29 21.28
N LEU A 152 12.56 14.51 21.29
CA LEU A 152 13.53 13.87 22.19
C LEU A 152 13.81 14.72 23.45
N SER A 153 13.71 16.06 23.35
CA SER A 153 13.76 16.97 24.51
C SER A 153 13.07 18.30 24.21
N LEU A 154 12.65 19.00 25.29
CA LEU A 154 12.06 20.35 25.28
C LEU A 154 12.72 21.20 26.38
N SER A 155 12.78 22.53 26.20
CA SER A 155 13.15 23.47 27.27
C SER A 155 12.69 24.91 27.00
N VAL A 156 12.30 25.64 28.06
CA VAL A 156 11.80 27.03 28.00
C VAL A 156 12.83 28.05 27.46
N ALA A 157 12.41 28.85 26.48
CA ALA A 157 13.05 30.09 26.06
C ALA A 157 12.41 31.31 26.78
N VAL A 158 13.20 32.34 27.11
CA VAL A 158 12.86 33.27 28.21
C VAL A 158 12.68 34.74 27.78
N GLU A 159 11.45 35.28 27.93
CA GLU A 159 11.10 36.59 28.51
C GLU A 159 9.56 36.64 28.78
N ALA A 160 9.00 37.62 29.53
CA ALA A 160 7.82 37.41 30.40
C ALA A 160 6.66 38.43 30.29
N GLU A 161 5.49 38.09 30.89
CA GLU A 161 4.17 38.74 30.71
C GLU A 161 3.61 39.51 31.95
N CYS A 162 2.28 39.53 32.13
CA CYS A 162 1.51 40.61 32.76
C CYS A 162 1.56 40.77 34.29
N ALA A 163 1.74 42.02 34.74
CA ALA A 163 1.42 42.50 36.09
C ALA A 163 1.12 44.02 36.04
N ASP A 164 0.46 44.58 37.07
CA ASP A 164 0.30 46.03 37.25
C ASP A 164 1.70 46.72 37.30
N ASP A 165 2.05 47.57 36.32
CA ASP A 165 3.36 48.21 36.26
C ASP A 165 3.43 49.46 37.17
N ASP A 166 3.56 49.17 38.47
CA ASP A 166 3.90 50.11 39.53
C ASP A 166 5.20 50.91 39.24
N THR A 167 6.07 50.45 38.35
CA THR A 167 7.32 51.12 37.97
C THR A 167 7.09 52.17 36.88
N ALA A 168 6.30 51.88 35.85
CA ALA A 168 5.82 52.90 34.91
C ALA A 168 4.98 53.97 35.61
N MET A 169 4.09 53.54 36.52
CA MET A 169 3.22 54.44 37.29
C MET A 169 3.86 55.03 38.56
N ALA A 170 5.18 54.83 38.75
CA ALA A 170 5.95 55.37 39.88
C ALA A 170 5.91 56.90 40.00
N ALA A 171 5.62 57.62 38.90
CA ALA A 171 5.43 59.08 38.90
C ALA A 171 4.20 59.53 39.73
N PHE A 172 3.21 58.65 39.90
CA PHE A 172 1.98 58.86 40.68
C PHE A 172 1.98 58.08 42.01
N GLY A 173 2.93 57.16 42.20
CA GLY A 173 3.07 56.33 43.39
C GLY A 173 2.52 54.91 43.23
N GLY A 174 2.43 54.40 42.00
CA GLY A 174 1.93 53.06 41.67
C GLY A 174 0.54 53.06 41.02
N CYS A 175 0.14 51.91 40.47
CA CYS A 175 -1.11 51.69 39.75
C CYS A 175 -2.34 52.07 40.60
N ALA A 176 -2.44 51.53 41.82
CA ALA A 176 -3.53 51.85 42.73
C ALA A 176 -3.62 53.35 43.10
N ALA A 177 -2.49 54.08 43.09
CA ALA A 177 -2.48 55.52 43.32
C ALA A 177 -2.88 56.32 42.06
N ALA A 178 -2.53 55.83 40.87
CA ALA A 178 -2.92 56.42 39.59
C ALA A 178 -4.43 56.27 39.34
N VAL A 179 -4.97 55.04 39.46
CA VAL A 179 -6.40 54.75 39.28
C VAL A 179 -7.25 55.58 40.26
N ALA A 180 -6.84 55.68 41.53
CA ALA A 180 -7.55 56.48 42.54
C ALA A 180 -7.47 58.01 42.33
N ALA A 181 -6.52 58.50 41.52
CA ALA A 181 -6.32 59.93 41.26
C ALA A 181 -6.82 60.40 39.87
N LEU A 182 -6.90 59.48 38.90
CA LEU A 182 -7.14 59.78 37.48
C LEU A 182 -8.28 58.94 36.86
N GLY A 183 -8.52 57.72 37.36
CA GLY A 183 -9.43 56.73 36.76
C GLY A 183 -8.75 55.84 35.70
N CYS A 184 -9.32 54.66 35.42
CA CYS A 184 -8.79 53.71 34.43
C CYS A 184 -8.71 54.33 33.02
N ASP A 185 -9.73 55.10 32.61
CA ASP A 185 -9.86 55.66 31.25
C ASP A 185 -8.92 56.84 30.93
N PHE A 186 -8.04 57.25 31.85
CA PHE A 186 -7.25 58.47 31.68
C PHE A 186 -5.99 58.24 30.83
N GLU A 187 -5.88 58.91 29.67
CA GLU A 187 -4.67 58.85 28.84
C GLU A 187 -3.45 59.49 29.53
N PHE A 188 -2.44 58.67 29.87
CA PHE A 188 -1.12 59.13 30.28
C PHE A 188 -0.07 58.74 29.23
N MET A 189 0.70 59.73 28.77
CA MET A 189 1.74 59.61 27.72
C MET A 189 1.32 59.00 26.36
N GLY A 190 0.07 58.56 26.19
CA GLY A 190 -0.49 58.08 24.91
C GLY A 190 -1.33 56.79 25.00
N ALA A 191 -1.47 56.21 26.20
CA ALA A 191 -2.34 55.07 26.49
C ALA A 191 -3.17 55.33 27.76
N PRO A 192 -4.36 54.74 27.92
CA PRO A 192 -5.15 54.82 29.16
C PRO A 192 -4.49 54.05 30.31
N VAL A 193 -4.84 54.40 31.56
CA VAL A 193 -4.30 53.77 32.78
C VAL A 193 -4.69 52.29 32.91
N SER A 194 -5.82 51.88 32.32
CA SER A 194 -6.23 50.46 32.20
C SER A 194 -5.11 49.55 31.70
N ASP A 195 -4.38 50.00 30.69
CA ASP A 195 -3.47 49.15 29.90
C ASP A 195 -2.14 48.89 30.63
N SER A 196 -1.84 49.65 31.68
CA SER A 196 -0.69 49.44 32.58
C SER A 196 -1.07 48.86 33.93
N CYS A 197 -2.37 48.76 34.23
CA CYS A 197 -2.91 48.42 35.56
C CYS A 197 -4.19 47.55 35.47
N PRO A 198 -4.19 46.44 34.71
CA PRO A 198 -5.41 45.71 34.38
C PRO A 198 -6.11 45.10 35.61
N VAL A 199 -5.35 44.63 36.61
CA VAL A 199 -5.90 44.00 37.83
C VAL A 199 -6.67 45.03 38.67
N SER A 200 -6.37 46.32 38.51
CA SER A 200 -7.04 47.41 39.21
C SER A 200 -8.38 47.86 38.58
N CYS A 201 -8.87 47.24 37.50
CA CYS A 201 -10.04 47.71 36.72
C CYS A 201 -11.17 46.69 36.42
N ASP A 202 -11.00 45.38 36.71
CA ASP A 202 -12.05 44.40 37.10
C ASP A 202 -13.28 44.18 36.16
N THR A 203 -13.20 43.29 35.13
CA THR A 203 -14.32 43.01 34.18
C THR A 203 -14.41 41.56 33.62
N CYS A 204 -15.40 40.75 34.05
CA CYS A 204 -15.88 39.50 33.37
C CYS A 204 -17.26 39.00 33.92
N PRO A 205 -18.22 38.45 33.12
CA PRO A 205 -19.54 37.98 33.61
C PRO A 205 -20.02 36.56 33.15
N SER A 206 -21.08 36.02 33.77
CA SER A 206 -21.82 34.79 33.36
C SER A 206 -23.29 34.76 33.88
N ASP A 207 -24.08 33.70 33.60
CA ASP A 207 -25.54 33.81 33.31
C ASP A 207 -26.53 32.90 34.11
N CYS A 208 -27.83 33.23 34.01
CA CYS A 208 -29.08 32.45 34.28
C CYS A 208 -29.40 31.80 35.67
N ALA A 209 -30.46 32.29 36.32
CA ALA A 209 -31.24 31.63 37.40
C ALA A 209 -32.69 32.20 37.51
N ASP A 210 -33.60 31.57 38.28
CA ASP A 210 -34.94 32.12 38.59
C ASP A 210 -34.83 33.45 39.39
N ASP A 211 -35.53 34.51 38.99
CA ASP A 211 -35.44 35.84 39.64
C ASP A 211 -36.49 36.02 40.76
N ASP A 212 -36.23 35.37 41.89
CA ASP A 212 -37.02 35.50 43.13
C ASP A 212 -37.05 36.96 43.67
N ASP A 213 -36.05 37.80 43.37
CA ASP A 213 -35.96 39.19 43.84
C ASP A 213 -36.86 40.14 43.00
N ALA A 214 -36.96 39.94 41.68
CA ALA A 214 -37.98 40.60 40.86
C ALA A 214 -39.40 40.26 41.32
N MET A 215 -39.62 39.03 41.80
CA MET A 215 -40.89 38.56 42.36
C MET A 215 -41.02 38.74 43.88
N ALA A 216 -40.09 39.45 44.54
CA ALA A 216 -40.14 39.71 45.99
C ALA A 216 -41.41 40.46 46.44
N ALA A 217 -42.06 41.21 45.55
CA ALA A 217 -43.36 41.85 45.79
C ALA A 217 -44.49 40.85 46.10
N PHE A 218 -44.37 39.61 45.64
CA PHE A 218 -45.32 38.51 45.87
C PHE A 218 -44.76 37.41 46.79
N GLY A 219 -43.48 37.49 47.15
CA GLY A 219 -42.79 36.52 48.01
C GLY A 219 -42.00 35.45 47.25
N GLY A 220 -41.48 35.79 46.07
CA GLY A 220 -40.72 34.88 45.19
C GLY A 220 -41.58 34.25 44.09
N CYS A 221 -40.92 33.66 43.09
CA CYS A 221 -41.51 33.03 41.91
C CYS A 221 -42.59 31.99 42.26
N ALA A 222 -42.29 31.07 43.19
CA ALA A 222 -43.24 30.05 43.61
C ALA A 222 -44.52 30.65 44.26
N ALA A 223 -44.40 31.78 44.97
CA ALA A 223 -45.55 32.47 45.55
C ALA A 223 -46.33 33.28 44.50
N ALA A 224 -45.64 33.90 43.55
CA ALA A 224 -46.23 34.63 42.44
C ALA A 224 -47.08 33.71 41.54
N VAL A 225 -46.52 32.56 41.14
CA VAL A 225 -47.22 31.55 40.32
C VAL A 225 -48.47 31.01 41.02
N ILE A 226 -48.38 30.66 42.32
CA ILE A 226 -49.55 30.18 43.10
C ILE A 226 -50.63 31.26 43.27
N ALA A 227 -50.25 32.54 43.34
CA ALA A 227 -51.19 33.63 43.59
C ALA A 227 -51.85 34.21 42.31
N LEU A 228 -51.16 34.17 41.17
CA LEU A 228 -51.53 34.89 39.94
C LEU A 228 -51.58 34.02 38.68
N GLY A 229 -50.85 32.90 38.65
CA GLY A 229 -50.64 32.07 37.45
C GLY A 229 -49.53 32.61 36.54
N CYS A 230 -48.98 31.74 35.69
CA CYS A 230 -47.81 32.03 34.85
C CYS A 230 -48.09 33.07 33.74
N ASP A 231 -49.29 33.06 33.16
CA ASP A 231 -49.68 33.95 32.05
C ASP A 231 -50.00 35.40 32.50
N PHE A 232 -49.86 35.71 33.79
CA PHE A 232 -50.21 37.03 34.32
C PHE A 232 -49.11 38.05 33.99
N GLU A 233 -49.44 39.08 33.21
CA GLU A 233 -48.52 40.19 32.93
C GLU A 233 -48.25 41.04 34.18
N PHE A 234 -47.00 41.00 34.67
CA PHE A 234 -46.51 41.90 35.72
C PHE A 234 -45.42 42.83 35.17
N MET A 235 -45.58 44.14 35.37
CA MET A 235 -44.69 45.22 34.91
C MET A 235 -44.34 45.28 33.40
N GLY A 236 -44.81 44.35 32.57
CA GLY A 236 -44.66 44.38 31.11
C GLY A 236 -44.31 43.03 30.46
N ALA A 237 -44.15 41.97 31.24
CA ALA A 237 -43.91 40.59 30.78
C ALA A 237 -44.79 39.60 31.59
N PRO A 238 -45.13 38.41 31.06
CA PRO A 238 -45.78 37.36 31.84
C PRO A 238 -44.85 36.80 32.91
N ILE A 239 -45.39 36.37 34.05
CA ILE A 239 -44.61 35.77 35.17
C ILE A 239 -43.81 34.53 34.71
N GLY A 240 -44.30 33.78 33.71
CA GLY A 240 -43.59 32.65 33.12
C GLY A 240 -42.20 32.97 32.54
N ASP A 241 -41.98 34.20 32.05
CA ASP A 241 -40.68 34.62 31.50
C ASP A 241 -39.62 34.89 32.60
N SER A 242 -40.05 35.10 33.85
CA SER A 242 -39.16 35.35 35.01
C SER A 242 -39.01 34.14 35.94
N CYS A 243 -39.87 33.13 35.79
CA CYS A 243 -39.98 31.98 36.68
C CYS A 243 -40.12 30.64 35.92
N PRO A 244 -39.29 30.36 34.89
CA PRO A 244 -39.51 29.28 33.92
C PRO A 244 -39.65 27.88 34.55
N VAL A 245 -38.98 27.62 35.67
CA VAL A 245 -39.01 26.30 36.35
C VAL A 245 -40.38 26.02 37.02
N SER A 246 -41.13 27.06 37.38
CA SER A 246 -42.36 26.94 38.18
C SER A 246 -43.64 26.74 37.36
N CYS A 247 -43.55 26.68 36.02
CA CYS A 247 -44.68 26.84 35.10
C CYS A 247 -44.96 25.63 34.19
N ASP A 248 -44.64 24.43 34.69
CA ASP A 248 -44.81 23.09 34.09
C ASP A 248 -46.01 22.96 33.10
N SER A 249 -45.72 22.95 31.79
CA SER A 249 -46.68 23.31 30.72
C SER A 249 -47.00 22.14 29.76
N CYS A 250 -47.34 20.97 30.31
CA CYS A 250 -47.72 19.76 29.57
C CYS A 250 -49.03 19.15 30.10
N GLY A 251 -50.00 18.77 29.24
CA GLY A 251 -51.30 18.24 29.71
C GLY A 251 -52.26 17.63 28.66
N GLY A 252 -53.40 17.12 29.14
CA GLY A 252 -54.52 16.46 28.40
C GLY A 252 -55.56 15.86 29.37
N ASP A 253 -56.70 15.26 29.00
CA ASP A 253 -57.43 15.22 27.70
C ASP A 253 -58.97 15.31 27.95
N SER A 254 -59.94 14.40 27.70
CA SER A 254 -60.04 13.06 27.07
C SER A 254 -61.46 12.78 26.51
N GLY A 255 -61.61 11.74 25.67
CA GLY A 255 -62.86 11.32 25.01
C GLY A 255 -63.41 9.92 25.41
N PRO A 256 -64.48 9.42 24.76
CA PRO A 256 -65.08 8.11 25.03
C PRO A 256 -64.26 6.92 24.47
N VAL A 257 -64.45 5.73 25.06
CA VAL A 257 -63.57 4.55 24.90
C VAL A 257 -64.20 3.44 24.04
N LEU A 258 -63.37 2.80 23.22
CA LEU A 258 -63.61 1.58 22.44
C LEU A 258 -62.54 0.55 22.80
N GLY A 259 -62.81 -0.76 22.66
CA GLY A 259 -61.80 -1.79 22.93
C GLY A 259 -62.34 -3.24 22.93
N CYS A 260 -61.42 -4.19 23.06
CA CYS A 260 -61.68 -5.63 23.01
C CYS A 260 -62.57 -6.17 24.14
N THR A 261 -63.50 -7.08 23.82
CA THR A 261 -64.43 -7.72 24.79
C THR A 261 -64.16 -9.20 25.10
N ASP A 262 -63.09 -9.81 24.57
CA ASP A 262 -62.72 -11.20 24.89
C ASP A 262 -61.95 -11.28 26.22
N GLU A 263 -62.50 -11.99 27.22
CA GLU A 263 -61.90 -12.16 28.56
C GLU A 263 -60.53 -12.88 28.58
N SER A 264 -60.05 -13.38 27.43
CA SER A 264 -58.75 -14.04 27.27
C SER A 264 -57.71 -13.25 26.46
N ALA A 265 -58.04 -12.03 26.02
CA ALA A 265 -57.12 -11.09 25.38
C ALA A 265 -56.46 -10.14 26.40
N ASP A 266 -55.22 -9.73 26.15
CA ASP A 266 -54.45 -8.87 27.08
C ASP A 266 -54.94 -7.42 27.10
N ASN A 267 -55.55 -6.95 26.01
CA ASN A 267 -56.23 -5.66 25.93
C ASN A 267 -57.75 -5.75 26.20
N TYR A 268 -58.20 -6.80 26.90
CA TYR A 268 -59.58 -6.91 27.38
C TYR A 268 -60.00 -5.70 28.22
N ASP A 269 -60.87 -4.86 27.67
CA ASP A 269 -61.40 -3.69 28.36
C ASP A 269 -62.81 -3.95 28.88
N SER A 270 -62.89 -4.29 30.17
CA SER A 270 -64.16 -4.42 30.89
C SER A 270 -65.03 -3.13 30.96
N SER A 271 -64.52 -1.99 30.47
CA SER A 271 -65.23 -0.72 30.32
C SER A 271 -65.59 -0.35 28.88
N ALA A 272 -65.04 -1.04 27.87
CA ALA A 272 -65.39 -0.83 26.46
C ALA A 272 -66.86 -1.19 26.22
N THR A 273 -67.61 -0.26 25.61
CA THR A 273 -69.05 -0.46 25.38
C THR A 273 -69.38 -1.06 24.02
N GLU A 274 -68.44 -1.05 23.07
CA GLU A 274 -68.54 -1.66 21.75
C GLU A 274 -67.18 -2.28 21.38
N ASP A 275 -67.20 -3.53 20.90
CA ASP A 275 -66.00 -4.24 20.42
C ASP A 275 -65.60 -3.75 19.03
N ASP A 276 -64.36 -3.29 18.89
CA ASP A 276 -63.79 -2.73 17.66
C ASP A 276 -62.95 -3.74 16.87
N GLY A 277 -62.83 -4.99 17.35
CA GLY A 277 -61.99 -6.03 16.77
C GLY A 277 -60.50 -5.92 17.12
N SER A 278 -60.13 -5.08 18.11
CA SER A 278 -58.74 -4.86 18.53
C SER A 278 -58.12 -5.98 19.36
N CYS A 279 -58.80 -7.13 19.58
CA CYS A 279 -58.36 -8.15 20.53
C CYS A 279 -56.96 -8.72 20.25
N ILE A 280 -56.07 -8.52 21.22
CA ILE A 280 -54.66 -8.95 21.23
C ILE A 280 -54.54 -10.18 22.14
N ILE A 281 -54.04 -11.29 21.60
CA ILE A 281 -53.58 -12.44 22.39
C ILE A 281 -52.07 -12.47 22.26
N SER A 282 -51.37 -12.07 23.31
CA SER A 282 -49.91 -11.98 23.31
C SER A 282 -49.30 -13.34 23.64
N GLY A 283 -48.17 -13.65 23.01
CA GLY A 283 -47.43 -14.87 23.24
C GLY A 283 -46.47 -15.15 22.10
N CYS A 284 -45.43 -15.95 22.36
CA CYS A 284 -44.42 -16.21 21.35
C CYS A 284 -44.99 -16.75 20.02
N VAL A 285 -44.75 -16.05 18.91
CA VAL A 285 -45.19 -16.44 17.55
C VAL A 285 -44.12 -17.18 16.73
N CYS A 286 -42.87 -17.23 17.22
CA CYS A 286 -41.76 -17.97 16.60
C CYS A 286 -41.94 -19.48 16.78
N ASP A 287 -42.04 -20.25 15.68
CA ASP A 287 -42.24 -21.71 15.75
C ASP A 287 -40.98 -22.51 16.12
N LEU A 288 -39.79 -21.90 16.01
CA LEU A 288 -38.53 -22.44 16.55
C LEU A 288 -38.38 -22.28 18.07
N ALA A 289 -39.21 -21.47 18.74
CA ALA A 289 -39.08 -21.19 20.16
C ALA A 289 -39.70 -22.28 21.05
N ILE A 290 -39.08 -22.54 22.20
CA ILE A 290 -39.50 -23.59 23.15
C ILE A 290 -40.87 -23.34 23.79
N ASN A 291 -41.35 -22.10 23.71
CA ASN A 291 -42.59 -21.59 24.30
C ASN A 291 -43.58 -21.03 23.26
N TYR A 292 -43.43 -21.43 21.99
CA TYR A 292 -44.33 -21.08 20.89
C TYR A 292 -45.82 -21.29 21.25
N ASN A 293 -46.63 -20.27 20.99
CA ASN A 293 -48.07 -20.26 21.21
C ASN A 293 -48.82 -20.12 19.86
N ALA A 294 -49.30 -21.24 19.32
CA ALA A 294 -50.07 -21.28 18.07
C ALA A 294 -51.44 -20.55 18.10
N SER A 295 -51.81 -19.94 19.23
CA SER A 295 -53.00 -19.09 19.38
C SER A 295 -52.67 -17.60 19.56
N ALA A 296 -51.39 -17.21 19.63
CA ALA A 296 -51.00 -15.81 19.76
C ALA A 296 -51.21 -15.04 18.44
N THR A 297 -51.61 -13.77 18.56
CA THR A 297 -51.85 -12.85 17.44
C THR A 297 -50.85 -11.69 17.41
N ILE A 298 -50.08 -11.50 18.48
CA ILE A 298 -48.88 -10.66 18.54
C ILE A 298 -47.79 -11.39 19.33
N ASP A 299 -46.53 -11.15 18.98
CA ASP A 299 -45.41 -11.58 19.82
C ASP A 299 -45.41 -10.77 21.13
N ASP A 300 -45.24 -11.44 22.27
CA ASP A 300 -45.05 -10.79 23.58
C ASP A 300 -43.57 -10.59 23.92
N GLY A 301 -42.66 -10.98 23.03
CA GLY A 301 -41.22 -10.97 23.27
C GLY A 301 -40.77 -12.06 24.26
N SER A 302 -41.66 -13.01 24.61
CA SER A 302 -41.29 -14.14 25.47
C SER A 302 -40.54 -15.25 24.72
N CYS A 303 -40.48 -15.20 23.39
CA CYS A 303 -39.86 -16.25 22.57
C CYS A 303 -38.43 -16.57 23.00
N ILE A 304 -38.16 -17.84 23.31
CA ILE A 304 -36.83 -18.34 23.66
C ILE A 304 -36.42 -19.44 22.68
N VAL A 305 -35.35 -19.20 21.93
CA VAL A 305 -34.71 -20.20 21.05
C VAL A 305 -33.43 -20.70 21.73
N MET A 306 -33.31 -22.01 21.92
CA MET A 306 -32.16 -22.59 22.64
C MET A 306 -30.91 -22.77 21.77
N SER A 307 -31.07 -23.04 20.47
CA SER A 307 -29.97 -23.24 19.52
C SER A 307 -30.51 -23.35 18.09
N GLY A 308 -29.84 -22.71 17.13
CA GLY A 308 -30.12 -22.79 15.70
C GLY A 308 -30.97 -21.63 15.18
N GLY A 309 -30.45 -20.93 14.18
CA GLY A 309 -31.06 -19.74 13.58
C GLY A 309 -30.62 -18.44 14.26
N CYS A 310 -30.90 -17.32 13.58
CA CYS A 310 -30.67 -15.95 14.04
C CYS A 310 -31.96 -15.12 14.01
N GLY A 311 -32.06 -14.09 14.85
CA GLY A 311 -33.17 -13.11 14.84
C GLY A 311 -32.95 -11.94 13.87
N ASP A 312 -31.72 -11.73 13.42
CA ASP A 312 -31.37 -10.64 12.49
C ASP A 312 -31.74 -11.00 11.04
N ALA A 313 -32.46 -10.11 10.36
CA ALA A 313 -32.91 -10.28 8.99
C ALA A 313 -31.78 -10.23 7.93
N THR A 314 -30.59 -9.75 8.31
CA THR A 314 -29.40 -9.70 7.46
C THR A 314 -28.52 -10.96 7.56
N ALA A 315 -28.79 -11.86 8.50
CA ALA A 315 -28.03 -13.10 8.67
C ALA A 315 -28.37 -14.16 7.59
N LEU A 316 -27.34 -14.85 7.09
CA LEU A 316 -27.44 -16.04 6.23
C LEU A 316 -28.26 -17.17 6.88
N ASN A 317 -28.35 -17.20 8.21
CA ASN A 317 -29.16 -18.13 8.99
C ASN A 317 -30.36 -17.46 9.69
N TYR A 318 -30.90 -16.37 9.13
CA TYR A 318 -32.12 -15.72 9.61
C TYR A 318 -33.31 -16.69 9.75
N SER A 319 -34.02 -16.58 10.86
CA SER A 319 -35.15 -17.44 11.23
C SER A 319 -36.50 -16.98 10.66
N GLY A 320 -36.56 -15.81 10.01
CA GLY A 320 -37.79 -15.21 9.50
C GLY A 320 -38.53 -14.33 10.52
N ASP A 321 -39.41 -13.47 10.02
CA ASP A 321 -39.98 -12.32 10.75
C ASP A 321 -40.73 -12.69 12.03
N ALA A 322 -41.33 -13.88 12.09
CA ALA A 322 -41.99 -14.40 13.29
C ALA A 322 -41.03 -14.73 14.44
N CYS A 323 -39.73 -14.78 14.17
CA CYS A 323 -38.65 -15.05 15.13
C CYS A 323 -37.71 -13.85 15.33
N ALA A 324 -37.96 -12.71 14.69
CA ALA A 324 -37.07 -11.54 14.75
C ALA A 324 -36.97 -10.90 16.16
N SER A 325 -38.00 -11.07 17.01
CA SER A 325 -37.98 -10.59 18.41
C SER A 325 -37.54 -11.66 19.42
N ALA A 326 -37.21 -12.88 18.96
CA ALA A 326 -36.90 -14.00 19.84
C ALA A 326 -35.52 -13.88 20.51
N ASN A 327 -35.45 -14.34 21.75
CA ASN A 327 -34.21 -14.42 22.54
C ASN A 327 -33.46 -15.72 22.23
N PHE A 328 -32.40 -15.61 21.43
CA PHE A 328 -31.51 -16.71 21.08
C PHE A 328 -30.44 -16.90 22.17
N ILE A 329 -30.57 -17.96 22.98
CA ILE A 329 -29.64 -18.24 24.09
C ILE A 329 -28.22 -18.57 23.59
N ALA A 330 -28.13 -19.15 22.39
CA ALA A 330 -26.90 -19.27 21.61
C ALA A 330 -27.12 -18.47 20.32
N ASN A 331 -26.88 -17.16 20.37
CA ASN A 331 -27.05 -16.23 19.25
C ASN A 331 -25.91 -16.39 18.24
N ASP A 332 -25.99 -17.49 17.48
CA ASP A 332 -24.96 -17.99 16.56
C ASP A 332 -25.24 -17.46 15.13
N CYS A 333 -25.38 -16.14 15.02
CA CYS A 333 -25.74 -15.46 13.77
C CYS A 333 -24.59 -15.52 12.76
N GLN A 334 -24.90 -16.01 11.56
CA GLN A 334 -23.94 -16.12 10.46
C GLN A 334 -24.22 -15.02 9.46
N PHE A 335 -23.26 -14.13 9.25
CA PHE A 335 -23.29 -13.11 8.22
C PHE A 335 -22.31 -13.49 7.10
N GLU A 336 -22.57 -13.03 5.88
CA GLU A 336 -21.54 -13.03 4.84
C GLU A 336 -20.57 -11.90 5.18
N ALA A 337 -19.26 -12.18 5.26
CA ALA A 337 -18.29 -11.13 5.55
C ALA A 337 -18.32 -10.11 4.39
N PRO A 338 -18.39 -8.80 4.65
CA PRO A 338 -18.37 -7.81 3.58
C PRO A 338 -17.05 -7.92 2.80
N GLU A 339 -17.16 -8.18 1.49
CA GLU A 339 -16.01 -8.24 0.60
C GLU A 339 -15.30 -6.87 0.60
N PRO A 340 -13.98 -6.81 0.90
CA PRO A 340 -13.28 -5.54 0.96
C PRO A 340 -13.17 -4.88 -0.42
N GLY A 341 -13.47 -3.59 -0.48
CA GLY A 341 -13.24 -2.76 -1.66
C GLY A 341 -11.76 -2.69 -2.06
N PRO A 342 -11.46 -2.15 -3.26
CA PRO A 342 -10.08 -1.97 -3.70
C PRO A 342 -9.29 -1.04 -2.76
N MET A 343 -7.96 -1.18 -2.78
CA MET A 343 -7.01 -0.35 -2.02
C MET A 343 -6.84 1.04 -2.66
N GLU A 344 -7.94 1.79 -2.72
CA GLU A 344 -8.06 3.15 -3.24
C GLU A 344 -8.82 3.98 -2.19
N TYR A 345 -8.25 5.10 -1.74
CA TYR A 345 -8.84 5.96 -0.72
C TYR A 345 -8.88 7.44 -1.14
N THR A 346 -9.77 8.21 -0.53
CA THR A 346 -9.77 9.68 -0.60
C THR A 346 -8.98 10.28 0.55
N ILE A 347 -8.14 11.27 0.24
CA ILE A 347 -7.57 12.20 1.23
C ILE A 347 -8.68 13.16 1.66
N THR A 348 -8.79 13.46 2.95
CA THR A 348 -9.85 14.26 3.57
C THR A 348 -9.28 15.19 4.65
N ASP A 349 -10.13 16.07 5.21
CA ASP A 349 -9.74 17.13 6.16
C ASP A 349 -9.10 16.64 7.48
N ALA A 350 -9.06 15.34 7.79
CA ALA A 350 -8.35 14.82 8.96
C ALA A 350 -7.90 13.37 8.78
N ASN A 351 -6.87 12.96 9.52
CA ASN A 351 -6.47 11.57 9.61
C ASN A 351 -6.15 11.16 11.06
N MET A 352 -6.07 9.86 11.31
CA MET A 352 -5.43 9.23 12.46
C MET A 352 -4.13 8.59 11.98
N THR A 353 -3.01 8.82 12.68
CA THR A 353 -1.76 8.12 12.36
C THR A 353 -1.67 6.82 13.16
N VAL A 354 -1.56 5.67 12.50
CA VAL A 354 -1.41 4.37 13.15
C VAL A 354 0.01 3.84 12.95
N GLN A 355 0.78 3.73 14.03
CA GLN A 355 2.09 3.09 14.04
C GLN A 355 1.95 1.57 13.87
N VAL A 356 2.78 0.96 13.03
CA VAL A 356 2.88 -0.50 12.91
C VAL A 356 4.29 -0.93 13.28
N SER A 357 4.39 -1.85 14.24
CA SER A 357 5.66 -2.25 14.85
C SER A 357 6.31 -3.43 14.12
N ALA A 358 7.61 -3.64 14.33
CA ALA A 358 8.38 -4.73 13.75
C ALA A 358 7.68 -6.09 13.90
N ASN A 359 7.43 -6.79 12.78
CA ASN A 359 6.97 -8.18 12.76
C ASN A 359 5.60 -8.44 13.44
N VAL A 360 4.73 -7.42 13.58
CA VAL A 360 3.37 -7.59 14.16
C VAL A 360 2.30 -8.05 13.18
N VAL A 361 2.61 -8.15 11.89
CA VAL A 361 1.67 -8.54 10.84
C VAL A 361 1.96 -9.98 10.40
N PHE A 362 1.00 -10.88 10.61
CA PHE A 362 1.15 -12.32 10.42
C PHE A 362 0.24 -12.82 9.29
N MET A 363 0.78 -13.70 8.43
CA MET A 363 0.00 -14.44 7.42
C MET A 363 0.08 -15.93 7.68
N ASN A 364 -1.05 -16.59 7.92
CA ASN A 364 -1.15 -18.01 8.26
C ASN A 364 -0.24 -18.45 9.44
N GLY A 365 0.13 -17.51 10.32
CA GLY A 365 1.03 -17.70 11.45
C GLY A 365 2.52 -17.43 11.19
N ASP A 366 2.93 -17.15 9.96
CA ASP A 366 4.30 -16.70 9.63
C ASP A 366 4.41 -15.17 9.71
N THR A 367 5.57 -14.65 10.13
CA THR A 367 5.86 -13.22 10.29
C THR A 367 7.30 -12.87 9.83
N PRO A 368 7.52 -11.69 9.22
CA PRO A 368 6.49 -10.76 8.74
C PRO A 368 5.68 -11.36 7.59
N ALA A 369 4.46 -10.87 7.39
CA ALA A 369 3.68 -11.12 6.19
C ALA A 369 4.49 -10.77 4.90
N PRO A 370 4.17 -11.36 3.73
CA PRO A 370 5.04 -11.28 2.55
C PRO A 370 5.38 -9.84 2.15
N LEU A 371 6.68 -9.55 1.99
CA LEU A 371 7.13 -8.19 1.67
C LEU A 371 6.65 -7.77 0.27
N GLY A 372 6.24 -6.51 0.16
CA GLY A 372 5.53 -5.96 -1.00
C GLY A 372 4.01 -6.10 -0.96
N SER A 373 3.44 -6.75 0.07
CA SER A 373 2.00 -6.68 0.37
C SER A 373 1.62 -5.27 0.83
N LEU A 374 0.34 -4.92 0.77
CA LEU A 374 -0.19 -3.64 1.29
C LEU A 374 -1.06 -3.90 2.53
N LEU A 375 -0.83 -3.18 3.62
CA LEU A 375 -1.70 -3.21 4.81
C LEU A 375 -2.58 -1.95 4.83
N GLY A 376 -3.90 -2.15 4.81
CA GLY A 376 -4.89 -1.07 4.71
C GLY A 376 -5.86 -1.04 5.88
N ALA A 377 -6.28 0.18 6.23
CA ALA A 377 -7.35 0.46 7.18
C ALA A 377 -8.67 0.69 6.42
N TYR A 378 -9.74 0.04 6.86
CA TYR A 378 -11.05 0.03 6.21
C TYR A 378 -12.16 0.39 7.20
N TYR A 379 -13.03 1.31 6.80
CA TYR A 379 -14.28 1.64 7.50
C TYR A 379 -15.45 0.92 6.81
N THR A 380 -16.60 0.85 7.50
CA THR A 380 -17.84 0.34 6.91
C THR A 380 -18.74 1.53 6.58
N ASN A 381 -19.10 1.68 5.31
CA ASN A 381 -19.90 2.82 4.83
C ASN A 381 -21.41 2.67 5.17
N ASP A 382 -22.23 3.70 4.90
CA ASP A 382 -23.69 3.73 5.10
C ASP A 382 -24.44 2.59 4.35
N ALA A 383 -23.80 1.94 3.37
CA ALA A 383 -24.33 0.82 2.61
C ALA A 383 -23.89 -0.57 3.14
N GLY A 384 -23.02 -0.62 4.15
CA GLY A 384 -22.45 -1.86 4.71
C GLY A 384 -21.25 -2.41 3.95
N GLU A 385 -20.63 -1.62 3.07
CA GLU A 385 -19.47 -2.00 2.28
C GLU A 385 -18.17 -1.60 3.00
N LEU A 386 -17.15 -2.47 2.98
CA LEU A 386 -15.82 -2.13 3.50
C LEU A 386 -15.05 -1.28 2.47
N VAL A 387 -14.75 -0.03 2.83
CA VAL A 387 -14.04 0.94 1.97
C VAL A 387 -12.70 1.30 2.58
N ASN A 388 -11.64 1.36 1.76
CA ASN A 388 -10.30 1.73 2.23
C ASN A 388 -10.24 3.23 2.56
N ALA A 389 -9.59 3.57 3.67
CA ALA A 389 -9.28 4.94 4.09
C ALA A 389 -7.78 5.12 4.37
N GLY A 390 -6.90 4.40 3.66
CA GLY A 390 -5.45 4.49 3.83
C GLY A 390 -4.78 3.12 3.84
N TYR A 391 -3.55 3.06 3.33
CA TYR A 391 -2.69 1.88 3.38
C TYR A 391 -1.21 2.26 3.36
N GLU A 392 -0.33 1.32 3.72
CA GLU A 392 1.12 1.42 3.50
C GLU A 392 1.70 0.08 3.02
N VAL A 393 2.87 0.13 2.36
CA VAL A 393 3.58 -1.04 1.83
C VAL A 393 4.35 -1.77 2.92
N LEU A 394 4.27 -3.10 2.97
CA LEU A 394 5.15 -3.95 3.77
C LEU A 394 6.54 -4.07 3.11
N ASP A 395 7.36 -3.02 3.17
CA ASP A 395 8.69 -3.00 2.54
C ASP A 395 9.75 -3.83 3.30
N GLY A 396 9.57 -3.98 4.62
CA GLY A 396 10.43 -4.75 5.51
C GLY A 396 11.23 -3.91 6.51
N ASP A 397 10.98 -2.60 6.63
CA ASP A 397 11.58 -1.77 7.68
C ASP A 397 11.05 -2.14 9.10
N ASP A 398 11.86 -1.85 10.12
CA ASP A 398 11.56 -2.23 11.52
C ASP A 398 10.30 -1.53 12.07
N GLN A 399 9.90 -0.36 11.57
CA GLN A 399 8.65 0.32 11.94
C GLN A 399 8.19 1.26 10.81
N TYR A 400 6.88 1.31 10.57
CA TYR A 400 6.23 2.24 9.63
C TYR A 400 4.95 2.81 10.27
N ALA A 401 4.28 3.73 9.58
CA ALA A 401 3.05 4.36 10.04
C ALA A 401 2.05 4.52 8.88
N ILE A 402 0.77 4.35 9.16
CA ILE A 402 -0.32 4.43 8.18
C ILE A 402 -1.16 5.66 8.53
N ALA A 403 -1.34 6.57 7.57
CA ALA A 403 -2.32 7.65 7.69
C ALA A 403 -3.71 7.11 7.31
N VAL A 404 -4.65 7.18 8.26
CA VAL A 404 -6.01 6.65 8.15
C VAL A 404 -6.99 7.82 8.11
N TRP A 405 -7.74 8.01 7.02
CA TRP A 405 -8.51 9.23 6.73
C TRP A 405 -9.89 9.24 7.38
N ALA A 406 -10.30 10.40 7.88
CA ALA A 406 -11.62 10.66 8.48
C ALA A 406 -12.69 10.92 7.42
N SER A 407 -13.97 10.84 7.77
CA SER A 407 -15.04 11.35 6.91
C SER A 407 -15.15 12.87 6.97
N GLU A 408 -15.44 13.52 5.84
CA GLU A 408 -15.81 14.94 5.80
C GLU A 408 -17.20 15.19 6.41
N SER A 409 -17.45 16.43 6.85
CA SER A 409 -18.70 16.79 7.54
C SER A 409 -19.95 16.65 6.67
N GLY A 410 -20.73 15.59 6.92
CA GLY A 410 -21.93 15.26 6.15
C GLY A 410 -21.67 14.42 4.89
N LEU A 411 -20.47 13.86 4.75
CA LEU A 411 -20.14 12.79 3.81
C LEU A 411 -19.85 11.49 4.57
N ASP A 412 -19.66 10.43 3.78
CA ASP A 412 -19.30 9.07 4.17
C ASP A 412 -18.16 8.65 3.23
N ASN A 413 -16.96 9.13 3.52
CA ASN A 413 -15.76 8.98 2.68
C ASN A 413 -14.46 8.71 3.45
N GLY A 414 -14.60 8.33 4.72
CA GLY A 414 -13.53 7.95 5.64
C GLY A 414 -14.14 7.62 7.01
N PHE A 415 -13.31 7.43 8.03
CA PHE A 415 -13.80 7.06 9.36
C PHE A 415 -14.50 8.19 10.13
N ALA A 416 -15.58 7.87 10.84
CA ALA A 416 -16.14 8.72 11.89
C ALA A 416 -15.46 8.47 13.25
N ALA A 417 -15.49 9.48 14.14
CA ALA A 417 -14.87 9.39 15.45
C ALA A 417 -15.55 8.33 16.35
N GLY A 418 -14.76 7.33 16.78
CA GLY A 418 -15.19 6.21 17.62
C GLY A 418 -15.38 4.88 16.89
N GLU A 419 -15.23 4.83 15.57
CA GLU A 419 -15.42 3.60 14.78
C GLU A 419 -14.30 2.57 14.96
N GLU A 420 -14.62 1.29 14.75
CA GLU A 420 -13.64 0.20 14.80
C GLU A 420 -12.91 0.09 13.45
N ILE A 421 -11.58 0.02 13.49
CA ILE A 421 -10.73 -0.05 12.29
C ILE A 421 -10.66 -1.50 11.82
N THR A 422 -11.30 -1.81 10.69
CA THR A 422 -11.11 -3.11 10.03
C THR A 422 -9.79 -3.08 9.28
N TRP A 423 -8.97 -4.12 9.45
CA TRP A 423 -7.67 -4.23 8.77
C TRP A 423 -7.74 -5.25 7.65
N VAL A 424 -7.17 -4.90 6.50
CA VAL A 424 -7.14 -5.74 5.30
C VAL A 424 -5.70 -5.77 4.76
N LEU A 425 -5.20 -6.95 4.42
CA LEU A 425 -3.92 -7.13 3.76
C LEU A 425 -4.15 -7.52 2.29
N GLN A 426 -3.53 -6.82 1.35
CA GLN A 426 -3.48 -7.21 -0.06
C GLN A 426 -2.19 -7.96 -0.37
N ILE A 427 -2.29 -9.19 -0.90
CA ILE A 427 -1.16 -9.96 -1.44
C ILE A 427 -1.39 -10.23 -2.92
N GLY A 428 -0.62 -9.58 -3.78
CA GLY A 428 -0.84 -9.64 -5.23
C GLY A 428 -2.18 -9.01 -5.60
N ASN A 429 -3.16 -9.83 -6.01
CA ASN A 429 -4.53 -9.39 -6.29
C ASN A 429 -5.54 -9.80 -5.21
N ASP A 430 -5.14 -10.63 -4.24
CA ASP A 430 -6.02 -11.22 -3.24
C ASP A 430 -6.08 -10.30 -2.00
N LEU A 431 -7.28 -10.10 -1.44
CA LEU A 431 -7.52 -9.28 -0.25
C LEU A 431 -7.93 -10.18 0.93
N PHE A 432 -7.28 -9.99 2.08
CA PHE A 432 -7.51 -10.76 3.31
C PHE A 432 -7.94 -9.81 4.43
N VAL A 433 -9.17 -9.95 4.91
CA VAL A 433 -9.62 -9.27 6.14
C VAL A 433 -8.94 -9.95 7.34
N ALA A 434 -8.54 -9.19 8.36
CA ALA A 434 -7.89 -9.73 9.55
C ALA A 434 -8.83 -10.66 10.36
N ASP A 435 -8.30 -11.81 10.79
CA ASP A 435 -8.97 -12.73 11.73
C ASP A 435 -9.01 -12.13 13.15
N ALA A 436 -7.94 -11.41 13.53
CA ALA A 436 -7.83 -10.73 14.82
C ALA A 436 -6.79 -9.60 14.75
N VAL A 437 -7.05 -8.47 15.43
CA VAL A 437 -6.09 -7.38 15.61
C VAL A 437 -6.08 -6.93 17.07
N GLU A 438 -4.90 -6.83 17.66
CA GLU A 438 -4.67 -6.17 18.94
C GLU A 438 -4.07 -4.78 18.69
N MET A 439 -4.85 -3.73 18.93
CA MET A 439 -4.35 -2.34 18.95
C MET A 439 -4.12 -1.87 20.40
N ASN A 440 -3.15 -0.97 20.57
CA ASN A 440 -2.88 -0.36 21.87
C ASN A 440 -3.98 0.66 22.22
N SER A 441 -4.67 0.43 23.34
CA SER A 441 -5.72 1.30 23.90
C SER A 441 -5.26 2.10 25.13
N THR A 442 -3.95 2.14 25.38
CA THR A 442 -3.36 2.96 26.45
C THR A 442 -3.04 4.35 25.89
N PRO A 443 -3.53 5.46 26.48
CA PRO A 443 -3.21 6.81 26.02
C PRO A 443 -1.71 7.03 25.81
N PRO A 444 -1.29 7.76 24.77
CA PRO A 444 -2.12 8.45 23.76
C PRO A 444 -2.63 7.54 22.63
N PHE A 445 -2.39 6.23 22.70
CA PHE A 445 -2.83 5.30 21.68
C PHE A 445 -4.33 4.96 21.82
N SER A 446 -5.03 4.94 20.69
CA SER A 446 -6.42 4.47 20.56
C SER A 446 -6.49 3.19 19.72
N SER A 447 -7.44 2.32 20.10
CA SER A 447 -7.83 1.12 19.34
C SER A 447 -9.04 1.34 18.42
N THR A 448 -9.71 2.49 18.52
CA THR A 448 -10.77 2.95 17.61
C THR A 448 -10.34 4.23 16.92
N PHE A 449 -11.00 4.59 15.82
CA PHE A 449 -10.68 5.80 15.09
C PHE A 449 -10.90 7.06 15.93
N ILE A 450 -9.88 7.92 16.00
CA ILE A 450 -9.97 9.27 16.54
C ILE A 450 -9.33 10.19 15.52
N ALA A 451 -10.09 11.17 15.00
CA ALA A 451 -9.55 12.18 14.11
C ALA A 451 -8.41 12.94 14.81
N ASN A 452 -7.23 12.98 14.18
CA ASN A 452 -5.98 13.51 14.71
C ASN A 452 -5.41 12.74 15.92
N GLY A 453 -5.97 11.57 16.21
CA GLY A 453 -5.46 10.65 17.21
C GLY A 453 -4.27 9.84 16.72
N PHE A 454 -3.70 9.05 17.64
CA PHE A 454 -2.59 8.16 17.38
C PHE A 454 -2.99 6.72 17.70
N GLY A 455 -2.60 5.77 16.86
CA GLY A 455 -2.85 4.34 17.05
C GLY A 455 -1.57 3.54 17.02
N GLN A 456 -1.63 2.30 17.50
CA GLN A 456 -0.52 1.36 17.36
C GLN A 456 -1.04 -0.07 17.24
N ILE A 457 -0.63 -0.77 16.18
CA ILE A 457 -0.84 -2.22 16.05
C ILE A 457 0.22 -2.95 16.90
N LEU A 458 -0.25 -3.84 17.77
CA LEU A 458 0.57 -4.73 18.60
C LEU A 458 0.61 -6.16 18.03
N ASN A 459 -0.49 -6.59 17.41
CA ASN A 459 -0.63 -7.86 16.69
C ASN A 459 -1.71 -7.72 15.61
N ALA A 460 -1.51 -8.31 14.42
CA ALA A 460 -2.52 -8.42 13.38
C ALA A 460 -2.37 -9.78 12.67
N GLU A 461 -3.36 -10.65 12.83
CA GLU A 461 -3.40 -12.00 12.30
C GLU A 461 -4.36 -12.09 11.11
N PHE A 462 -3.86 -12.66 10.01
CA PHE A 462 -4.58 -12.88 8.76
C PHE A 462 -4.38 -14.32 8.29
N SER A 463 -5.40 -14.93 7.68
CA SER A 463 -5.33 -16.27 7.12
C SER A 463 -6.03 -16.40 5.77
N GLY A 464 -5.60 -17.39 4.98
CA GLY A 464 -6.15 -17.65 3.65
C GLY A 464 -5.16 -18.36 2.73
N GLU A 465 -5.68 -19.05 1.71
CA GLU A 465 -4.87 -19.57 0.61
C GLU A 465 -4.64 -18.46 -0.42
N PHE A 466 -3.42 -17.92 -0.47
CA PHE A 466 -2.98 -16.99 -1.52
C PHE A 466 -2.06 -17.72 -2.50
N THR A 467 -2.21 -17.48 -3.81
CA THR A 467 -1.23 -17.97 -4.77
C THR A 467 -0.03 -17.04 -4.80
N ALA A 468 0.98 -17.34 -3.98
CA ALA A 468 2.30 -16.70 -4.06
C ALA A 468 2.85 -16.88 -5.48
N ASP A 469 2.88 -15.79 -6.24
CA ASP A 469 3.05 -15.86 -7.68
C ASP A 469 4.44 -16.40 -8.02
N THR A 470 4.49 -17.66 -8.48
CA THR A 470 5.72 -18.43 -8.62
C THR A 470 6.23 -18.23 -10.05
N PRO A 471 7.29 -17.44 -10.28
CA PRO A 471 7.64 -17.01 -11.63
C PRO A 471 8.39 -18.12 -12.37
N GLY A 472 8.07 -18.30 -13.64
CA GLY A 472 8.77 -19.23 -14.52
C GLY A 472 7.95 -19.59 -15.75
N CYS A 473 8.57 -20.25 -16.73
CA CYS A 473 7.88 -20.63 -17.95
C CYS A 473 6.68 -21.57 -17.69
N THR A 474 5.48 -21.14 -18.09
CA THR A 474 4.21 -21.88 -17.92
C THR A 474 3.78 -22.68 -19.16
N ASP A 475 4.46 -22.55 -20.30
CA ASP A 475 4.16 -23.27 -21.55
C ASP A 475 4.69 -24.72 -21.48
N ASP A 476 3.81 -25.72 -21.62
CA ASP A 476 4.16 -27.14 -21.48
C ASP A 476 4.93 -27.73 -22.68
N THR A 477 5.14 -26.94 -23.73
CA THR A 477 5.99 -27.27 -24.89
C THR A 477 7.39 -26.68 -24.80
N ALA A 478 7.67 -25.85 -23.79
CA ALA A 478 8.97 -25.21 -23.59
C ALA A 478 9.97 -26.11 -22.83
N CYS A 479 11.25 -25.97 -23.15
CA CYS A 479 12.34 -26.79 -22.63
C CYS A 479 12.70 -26.52 -21.16
N ASN A 480 12.26 -25.38 -20.61
CA ASN A 480 12.36 -25.03 -19.20
C ASN A 480 10.98 -24.82 -18.55
N TYR A 481 9.94 -25.50 -19.06
CA TYR A 481 8.63 -25.56 -18.42
C TYR A 481 8.74 -25.89 -16.93
N ASN A 482 8.10 -25.08 -16.09
CA ASN A 482 7.99 -25.33 -14.66
C ASN A 482 6.54 -25.64 -14.26
N ALA A 483 6.29 -26.91 -13.92
CA ALA A 483 4.98 -27.36 -13.43
C ALA A 483 4.54 -26.76 -12.08
N SER A 484 5.40 -25.98 -11.40
CA SER A 484 5.03 -25.18 -10.22
C SER A 484 4.93 -23.68 -10.49
N ALA A 485 5.12 -23.20 -11.72
CA ALA A 485 4.97 -21.79 -12.04
C ALA A 485 3.49 -21.42 -12.21
N THR A 486 3.08 -20.28 -11.64
CA THR A 486 1.73 -19.72 -11.77
C THR A 486 1.68 -18.54 -12.73
N SER A 487 2.84 -17.93 -13.02
CA SER A 487 2.97 -16.68 -13.76
C SER A 487 4.20 -16.71 -14.67
N ASP A 488 3.99 -16.42 -15.96
CA ASP A 488 5.04 -16.45 -16.98
C ASP A 488 5.97 -15.25 -16.84
N ASP A 489 7.22 -15.51 -16.47
CA ASP A 489 8.28 -14.50 -16.38
C ASP A 489 8.94 -14.18 -17.74
N GLY A 490 8.47 -14.83 -18.81
CA GLY A 490 9.05 -14.72 -20.16
C GLY A 490 10.35 -15.51 -20.32
N SER A 491 10.70 -16.39 -19.38
CA SER A 491 11.91 -17.23 -19.47
C SER A 491 11.79 -18.40 -20.44
N CYS A 492 10.63 -18.63 -21.06
CA CYS A 492 10.39 -19.77 -21.95
C CYS A 492 11.40 -19.89 -23.10
N THR A 493 12.10 -21.01 -23.14
CA THR A 493 13.05 -21.41 -24.18
C THR A 493 12.50 -22.62 -24.92
N TYR A 494 12.72 -22.68 -26.24
CA TYR A 494 12.19 -23.71 -27.12
C TYR A 494 13.34 -24.36 -27.91
N ALA A 495 13.16 -25.62 -28.28
CA ALA A 495 14.09 -26.33 -29.14
C ALA A 495 14.19 -25.67 -30.52
N ALA A 496 15.32 -25.84 -31.20
CA ALA A 496 15.45 -25.44 -32.60
C ALA A 496 14.58 -26.34 -33.49
N SER A 497 14.15 -25.83 -34.64
CA SER A 497 13.37 -26.62 -35.61
C SER A 497 14.12 -27.89 -36.03
N GLY A 498 13.56 -29.06 -35.73
CA GLY A 498 14.19 -30.37 -36.00
C GLY A 498 14.81 -31.05 -34.78
N LEU A 499 15.04 -30.31 -33.68
CA LEU A 499 15.65 -30.82 -32.45
C LEU A 499 14.64 -30.95 -31.30
N ASP A 500 15.01 -31.74 -30.30
CA ASP A 500 14.39 -31.80 -28.98
C ASP A 500 15.05 -30.79 -28.01
N CYS A 501 14.61 -30.81 -26.75
CA CYS A 501 15.10 -29.90 -25.70
C CYS A 501 16.49 -30.23 -25.13
N ASN A 502 17.06 -31.40 -25.44
CA ASN A 502 18.46 -31.74 -25.16
C ASN A 502 19.38 -31.29 -26.30
N GLY A 503 18.81 -31.05 -27.49
CA GLY A 503 19.54 -30.80 -28.74
C GLY A 503 19.72 -32.05 -29.59
N ASP A 504 19.01 -33.14 -29.28
CA ASP A 504 19.00 -34.38 -30.05
C ASP A 504 17.99 -34.27 -31.22
N CYS A 505 18.24 -34.94 -32.34
CA CYS A 505 17.35 -34.89 -33.51
C CYS A 505 15.99 -35.57 -33.26
N LEU A 506 14.89 -34.94 -33.70
CA LEU A 506 13.54 -35.54 -33.67
C LEU A 506 13.36 -36.63 -34.75
N ALA A 507 14.16 -36.55 -35.80
CA ALA A 507 14.34 -37.57 -36.82
C ALA A 507 15.82 -37.55 -37.24
N ASP A 508 16.46 -38.70 -37.09
CA ASP A 508 17.83 -39.04 -37.48
C ASP A 508 17.74 -40.52 -37.91
N ALA A 509 17.78 -40.76 -39.22
CA ALA A 509 17.41 -42.05 -39.82
C ALA A 509 18.53 -43.09 -39.81
N ASP A 510 19.80 -42.66 -39.82
CA ASP A 510 20.97 -43.54 -39.92
C ASP A 510 21.88 -43.53 -38.67
N GLY A 511 21.82 -42.48 -37.84
CA GLY A 511 22.53 -42.31 -36.58
C GLY A 511 23.84 -41.52 -36.66
N ASP A 512 24.10 -40.72 -37.71
CA ASP A 512 25.31 -39.89 -37.81
C ASP A 512 25.30 -38.64 -36.90
N GLY A 513 24.11 -38.16 -36.51
CA GLY A 513 23.89 -36.98 -35.66
C GLY A 513 23.50 -35.69 -36.40
N ILE A 514 23.19 -35.76 -37.70
CA ILE A 514 22.55 -34.74 -38.51
C ILE A 514 21.09 -35.17 -38.75
N CYS A 515 20.14 -34.24 -38.66
CA CYS A 515 18.72 -34.59 -38.70
C CYS A 515 18.19 -34.67 -40.15
N ASP A 516 17.24 -35.57 -40.42
CA ASP A 516 16.60 -35.82 -41.75
C ASP A 516 16.20 -34.56 -42.55
N GLY A 517 15.95 -33.43 -41.86
CA GLY A 517 15.53 -32.16 -42.47
C GLY A 517 16.66 -31.25 -42.93
N ASP A 518 17.89 -31.46 -42.44
CA ASP A 518 19.10 -30.70 -42.74
C ASP A 518 20.15 -31.52 -43.52
N GLU A 519 19.85 -32.80 -43.81
CA GLU A 519 20.70 -33.70 -44.59
C GLU A 519 21.00 -33.19 -46.01
N ILE A 520 22.18 -33.53 -46.50
CA ILE A 520 22.60 -33.31 -47.88
C ILE A 520 22.77 -34.67 -48.56
N SER A 521 21.80 -35.06 -49.39
CA SER A 521 21.84 -36.29 -50.17
C SER A 521 22.95 -36.28 -51.24
N GLY A 522 23.82 -37.29 -51.24
CA GLY A 522 24.85 -37.52 -52.25
C GLY A 522 25.82 -38.65 -51.90
N CYS A 523 26.70 -39.02 -52.83
CA CYS A 523 27.60 -40.16 -52.59
C CYS A 523 28.66 -39.88 -51.50
N GLN A 524 28.63 -40.66 -50.42
CA GLN A 524 29.58 -40.57 -49.29
C GLN A 524 30.83 -41.46 -49.40
N ASP A 525 30.89 -42.40 -50.36
CA ASP A 525 32.05 -43.29 -50.54
C ASP A 525 33.24 -42.54 -51.16
N ASP A 526 34.36 -42.41 -50.42
CA ASP A 526 35.54 -41.64 -50.84
C ASP A 526 36.34 -42.28 -52.01
N THR A 527 35.94 -43.48 -52.45
CA THR A 527 36.47 -44.18 -53.62
C THR A 527 35.59 -44.00 -54.88
N ALA A 528 34.42 -43.38 -54.76
CA ALA A 528 33.51 -43.13 -55.88
C ALA A 528 33.89 -41.89 -56.70
N CYS A 529 33.55 -41.93 -57.99
CA CYS A 529 33.86 -40.89 -58.97
C CYS A 529 33.00 -39.62 -58.84
N ASN A 530 31.91 -39.68 -58.08
CA ASN A 530 31.04 -38.56 -57.72
C ASN A 530 30.90 -38.40 -56.20
N TYR A 531 31.93 -38.80 -55.44
CA TYR A 531 32.03 -38.49 -54.01
C TYR A 531 31.81 -37.00 -53.75
N ASP A 532 30.90 -36.67 -52.82
CA ASP A 532 30.68 -35.31 -52.35
C ASP A 532 30.99 -35.21 -50.86
N SER A 533 32.06 -34.48 -50.52
CA SER A 533 32.49 -34.28 -49.12
C SER A 533 31.56 -33.34 -48.32
N SER A 534 30.45 -32.91 -48.90
CA SER A 534 29.36 -32.20 -48.22
C SER A 534 28.07 -33.03 -48.12
N ALA A 535 28.03 -34.24 -48.68
CA ALA A 535 26.94 -35.17 -48.45
C ALA A 535 26.97 -35.73 -47.02
N THR A 536 25.77 -35.97 -46.47
CA THR A 536 25.52 -36.56 -45.14
C THR A 536 24.54 -37.74 -45.21
N ASP A 537 23.75 -37.84 -46.29
CA ASP A 537 22.88 -38.98 -46.65
C ASP A 537 23.39 -39.63 -47.94
N ASP A 538 23.58 -40.96 -47.96
CA ASP A 538 23.95 -41.69 -49.19
C ASP A 538 22.72 -42.06 -50.01
N ASP A 539 22.40 -41.22 -50.99
CA ASP A 539 21.29 -41.41 -51.93
C ASP A 539 21.45 -42.60 -52.88
N GLY A 540 22.58 -43.32 -52.79
CA GLY A 540 22.94 -44.44 -53.65
C GLY A 540 23.35 -44.01 -55.07
N SER A 541 23.65 -42.72 -55.28
CA SER A 541 24.16 -42.21 -56.57
C SER A 541 25.62 -42.57 -56.84
N CYS A 542 26.32 -43.23 -55.91
CA CYS A 542 27.73 -43.59 -56.07
C CYS A 542 28.03 -44.36 -57.36
N THR A 543 28.83 -43.72 -58.22
CA THR A 543 29.37 -44.27 -59.45
C THR A 543 30.85 -44.56 -59.29
N TYR A 544 31.29 -45.73 -59.76
CA TYR A 544 32.66 -46.19 -59.63
C TYR A 544 33.30 -46.34 -61.02
N ALA A 545 34.63 -46.21 -61.07
CA ALA A 545 35.37 -46.47 -62.30
C ALA A 545 35.17 -47.92 -62.76
N ALA A 546 35.21 -48.15 -64.08
CA ALA A 546 35.19 -49.50 -64.62
C ALA A 546 36.48 -50.27 -64.23
N GLU A 547 36.42 -51.60 -64.21
CA GLU A 547 37.59 -52.44 -63.91
C GLU A 547 38.75 -52.11 -64.86
N ASN A 548 39.92 -51.81 -64.29
CA ASN A 548 41.13 -51.30 -64.97
C ASN A 548 41.06 -49.85 -65.52
N PHE A 549 40.07 -49.04 -65.13
CA PHE A 549 39.99 -47.62 -65.50
C PHE A 549 40.06 -46.69 -64.28
N ASP A 550 40.26 -45.39 -64.52
CA ASP A 550 39.99 -44.32 -63.54
C ASP A 550 38.64 -43.61 -63.83
N CYS A 551 38.31 -42.63 -62.99
CA CYS A 551 37.06 -41.86 -63.09
C CYS A 551 36.95 -40.93 -64.31
N ASP A 552 38.08 -40.56 -64.93
CA ASP A 552 38.11 -39.83 -66.20
C ASP A 552 38.00 -40.79 -67.41
N GLY A 553 38.01 -42.10 -67.18
CA GLY A 553 37.97 -43.14 -68.21
C GLY A 553 39.33 -43.47 -68.83
N ASN A 554 40.44 -43.10 -68.20
CA ASN A 554 41.78 -43.52 -68.63
C ASN A 554 42.05 -44.97 -68.17
N CYS A 555 42.80 -45.72 -68.97
CA CYS A 555 43.25 -47.06 -68.58
C CYS A 555 44.34 -46.97 -67.48
N THR A 556 44.17 -47.73 -66.39
CA THR A 556 45.12 -47.81 -65.25
C THR A 556 45.92 -49.12 -65.21
N ALA A 557 45.52 -50.13 -65.99
CA ALA A 557 46.29 -51.34 -66.24
C ALA A 557 47.17 -51.22 -67.51
N ASP A 558 47.95 -52.26 -67.81
CA ASP A 558 48.59 -52.40 -69.12
C ASP A 558 47.52 -52.61 -70.22
N VAL A 559 47.82 -52.14 -71.44
CA VAL A 559 46.94 -52.26 -72.61
C VAL A 559 47.46 -53.37 -73.52
N ASP A 560 46.56 -54.27 -73.94
CA ASP A 560 46.90 -55.40 -74.80
C ASP A 560 47.20 -54.98 -76.26
N CYS A 561 47.68 -55.91 -77.08
CA CYS A 561 48.03 -55.56 -78.47
C CYS A 561 46.82 -55.22 -79.37
N ASN A 562 45.58 -55.50 -78.92
CA ASN A 562 44.33 -55.14 -79.60
C ASN A 562 43.79 -53.77 -79.12
N GLY A 563 44.43 -53.15 -78.12
CA GLY A 563 44.00 -51.89 -77.52
C GLY A 563 43.00 -52.05 -76.37
N VAL A 564 42.84 -53.26 -75.81
CA VAL A 564 41.96 -53.52 -74.67
C VAL A 564 42.73 -53.26 -73.37
N CYS A 565 42.17 -52.41 -72.52
CA CYS A 565 42.70 -52.13 -71.20
C CYS A 565 42.57 -53.37 -70.30
N GLY A 566 43.68 -53.86 -69.73
CA GLY A 566 43.70 -55.10 -68.94
C GLY A 566 43.39 -56.36 -69.75
N GLY A 567 43.59 -56.34 -71.07
CA GLY A 567 43.40 -57.51 -71.94
C GLY A 567 44.59 -58.49 -71.91
N ASP A 568 44.31 -59.76 -72.20
CA ASP A 568 45.31 -60.84 -72.23
C ASP A 568 45.96 -61.06 -73.62
N ALA A 569 45.62 -60.27 -74.65
CA ALA A 569 46.13 -60.51 -76.01
C ALA A 569 47.60 -60.11 -76.17
N VAL A 570 48.41 -61.03 -76.71
CA VAL A 570 49.85 -60.85 -76.94
C VAL A 570 50.12 -60.91 -78.45
N ALA A 571 51.03 -60.05 -78.92
CA ALA A 571 51.44 -60.06 -80.32
C ALA A 571 52.40 -61.23 -80.56
N ASP A 572 52.06 -62.12 -81.48
CA ASP A 572 52.96 -63.18 -81.94
C ASP A 572 54.15 -62.59 -82.73
N ASN A 573 55.14 -63.42 -83.06
CA ASN A 573 56.31 -62.97 -83.81
C ASN A 573 56.02 -62.69 -85.30
N CYS A 574 54.77 -62.87 -85.76
CA CYS A 574 54.28 -62.56 -87.10
C CYS A 574 53.40 -61.30 -87.15
N GLY A 575 53.03 -60.72 -86.00
CA GLY A 575 52.14 -59.57 -85.88
C GLY A 575 50.64 -59.91 -85.80
N THR A 576 50.30 -61.18 -85.61
CA THR A 576 48.95 -61.60 -85.15
C THR A 576 48.79 -61.16 -83.70
N CYS A 577 47.58 -60.74 -83.30
CA CYS A 577 47.30 -60.31 -81.93
C CYS A 577 46.02 -60.99 -81.42
N ASP A 578 46.20 -62.04 -80.64
CA ASP A 578 45.12 -62.72 -79.92
C ASP A 578 45.68 -63.42 -78.66
N ASN A 579 44.98 -64.43 -78.14
CA ASN A 579 45.35 -65.19 -76.94
C ASN A 579 45.31 -66.72 -77.15
N ASP A 580 45.28 -67.19 -78.40
CA ASP A 580 45.29 -68.60 -78.76
C ASP A 580 46.69 -69.05 -79.18
N ALA A 581 47.50 -69.38 -78.16
CA ALA A 581 48.85 -69.94 -78.30
C ALA A 581 48.91 -71.33 -79.00
N SER A 582 47.81 -71.80 -79.61
CA SER A 582 47.82 -72.92 -80.57
C SER A 582 47.88 -72.46 -82.03
N ASN A 583 47.66 -71.17 -82.31
CA ASN A 583 47.85 -70.57 -83.63
C ASN A 583 49.21 -69.88 -83.80
N ASP A 584 49.89 -69.54 -82.69
CA ASP A 584 51.26 -69.01 -82.58
C ASP A 584 52.16 -69.46 -83.74
N CYS A 585 52.57 -68.50 -84.58
CA CYS A 585 53.41 -68.84 -85.72
C CYS A 585 54.79 -69.38 -85.28
N VAL A 586 55.27 -70.41 -85.98
CA VAL A 586 56.61 -70.98 -85.75
C VAL A 586 57.65 -70.38 -86.71
N GLN A 587 58.93 -70.49 -86.37
CA GLN A 587 60.01 -70.19 -87.33
C GLN A 587 60.08 -71.30 -88.38
N ASP A 588 60.27 -70.87 -89.63
CA ASP A 588 60.68 -71.74 -90.73
C ASP A 588 62.15 -72.16 -90.59
N CYS A 589 62.68 -72.95 -91.54
CA CYS A 589 64.07 -73.40 -91.45
C CYS A 589 65.12 -72.27 -91.63
N ALA A 590 64.74 -71.10 -92.15
CA ALA A 590 65.60 -69.94 -92.35
C ALA A 590 65.62 -69.03 -91.12
N GLY A 591 64.67 -69.21 -90.20
CA GLY A 591 64.45 -68.38 -89.02
C GLY A 591 63.43 -67.27 -89.23
N GLU A 592 62.70 -67.25 -90.35
CA GLU A 592 61.61 -66.32 -90.59
C GLU A 592 60.33 -66.86 -89.91
N TRP A 593 59.73 -66.04 -89.06
CA TRP A 593 58.49 -66.40 -88.36
C TRP A 593 57.33 -66.42 -89.33
N GLY A 594 56.57 -67.52 -89.38
CA GLY A 594 55.47 -67.72 -90.33
C GLY A 594 55.91 -67.93 -91.78
N GLY A 595 57.19 -68.25 -92.03
CA GLY A 595 57.71 -68.56 -93.35
C GLY A 595 57.32 -69.97 -93.86
N ASP A 596 57.33 -70.14 -95.18
CA ASP A 596 57.02 -71.40 -95.86
C ASP A 596 58.27 -72.31 -96.09
N ALA A 597 59.47 -71.93 -95.64
CA ALA A 597 60.69 -72.68 -95.95
C ALA A 597 60.85 -73.96 -95.11
N VAL A 598 61.17 -75.07 -95.77
CA VAL A 598 61.30 -76.40 -95.13
C VAL A 598 62.72 -76.93 -95.33
N ALA A 599 63.28 -77.51 -94.27
CA ALA A 599 64.60 -78.13 -94.35
C ALA A 599 64.55 -79.44 -95.15
N ASP A 600 65.29 -79.52 -96.25
CA ASP A 600 65.34 -80.68 -97.14
C ASP A 600 66.21 -81.82 -96.55
N ASN A 601 66.13 -83.02 -97.14
CA ASN A 601 66.92 -84.16 -96.67
C ASN A 601 68.44 -84.04 -96.91
N CYS A 602 68.89 -83.03 -97.67
CA CYS A 602 70.30 -82.66 -97.83
C CYS A 602 70.77 -81.58 -96.83
N GLY A 603 69.88 -81.00 -96.03
CA GLY A 603 70.18 -79.92 -95.07
C GLY A 603 70.20 -78.52 -95.69
N THR A 604 69.66 -78.36 -96.89
CA THR A 604 69.32 -77.07 -97.50
C THR A 604 68.04 -76.54 -96.87
N CYS A 605 67.88 -75.22 -96.84
CA CYS A 605 66.65 -74.58 -96.41
C CYS A 605 66.22 -73.57 -97.48
N ASP A 606 65.08 -73.84 -98.11
CA ASP A 606 64.36 -72.92 -98.99
C ASP A 606 62.90 -73.42 -99.17
N ASN A 607 62.20 -72.91 -100.17
CA ASN A 607 60.82 -73.28 -100.52
C ASN A 607 60.67 -73.75 -101.98
N ASP A 608 61.77 -74.08 -102.66
CA ASP A 608 61.80 -74.57 -104.04
C ASP A 608 61.91 -76.10 -104.08
N ALA A 609 60.76 -76.76 -103.92
CA ALA A 609 60.59 -78.21 -104.01
C ALA A 609 60.97 -78.84 -105.38
N SER A 610 61.56 -78.08 -106.31
CA SER A 610 62.25 -78.62 -107.49
C SER A 610 63.72 -79.00 -107.23
N ASN A 611 64.29 -78.61 -106.08
CA ASN A 611 65.66 -78.95 -105.69
C ASN A 611 65.77 -80.08 -104.64
N ASP A 612 64.69 -80.39 -103.93
CA ASP A 612 64.56 -81.48 -102.94
C ASP A 612 65.32 -82.78 -103.30
N CYS A 613 66.25 -83.17 -102.44
CA CYS A 613 67.00 -84.42 -102.58
C CYS A 613 66.10 -85.67 -102.42
N VAL A 614 65.71 -86.28 -103.54
CA VAL A 614 65.05 -87.61 -103.55
C VAL A 614 66.06 -88.71 -103.18
N GLN A 615 65.68 -89.58 -102.23
CA GLN A 615 66.48 -90.73 -101.77
C GLN A 615 66.56 -91.85 -102.83
N ASP A 616 67.66 -92.62 -102.84
CA ASP A 616 67.99 -93.67 -103.83
C ASP A 616 67.13 -94.96 -103.72
#